data_AF-A0A8T7B9M5-F1
#
_entry.id   AF-A0A8T7B9M5-F1
#
_cell.length_a   1.000
_cell.length_b   1.000
_cell.length_c   1.000
_cell.angle_alpha   90.00
_cell.angle_beta   90.00
_cell.angle_gamma   90.00
#
_symmetry.space_group_name_H-M   'P 1'
#
loop_
_entity.id
_entity.type
_entity.pdbx_description
1 polymer ?
#
loop_
_entity_poly.entity_id
_entity_poly.type
_entity_poly.pdbx_seq_one_letter_code
_entity_poly.pdbx_strand_id
1 'polypeptide(L)'
;MKQRIVILDTDIGGDADDAFALLFALNSSELDVAMVITNDEHRCHRAQFATLFLQVGQWQVPVFAGADRGHKKYCVIHGLLEPG
;
A
#
# COMPACT_ATOMS: atom_id res chain seq x y z
N MET A 1 -6.20 25.24 -0.76
CA MET A 1 -6.62 24.62 0.52
C MET A 1 -5.36 24.10 1.22
N LYS A 2 -5.30 24.07 2.56
CA LYS A 2 -4.15 23.49 3.26
C LYS A 2 -4.22 21.98 3.15
N GLN A 3 -3.17 21.34 2.65
CA GLN A 3 -3.08 19.88 2.59
C GLN A 3 -2.82 19.29 3.97
N ARG A 4 -3.47 18.17 4.27
CA ARG A 4 -3.22 17.35 5.45
C ARG A 4 -2.17 16.31 5.10
N ILE A 5 -1.03 16.38 5.79
CA ILE A 5 0.02 15.38 5.66
C ILE A 5 -0.45 14.11 6.37
N VAL A 6 -0.42 12.99 5.67
CA VAL A 6 -0.88 11.69 6.20
C VAL A 6 0.15 10.60 5.95
N ILE A 7 0.20 9.63 6.86
CA ILE A 7 0.81 8.32 6.65
C ILE A 7 -0.35 7.35 6.47
N LEU A 8 -0.32 6.58 5.39
CA LEU A 8 -1.38 5.62 5.08
C LEU A 8 -0.90 4.22 5.49
N ASP A 9 -1.58 3.63 6.46
CA ASP A 9 -1.36 2.27 6.93
C ASP A 9 -2.46 1.36 6.35
N THR A 10 -2.10 0.32 5.59
CA THR A 10 -3.03 -0.46 4.77
C THR A 10 -2.64 -1.93 4.66
N ASP A 11 -3.62 -2.82 4.59
CA ASP A 11 -3.46 -4.22 4.20
C ASP A 11 -3.78 -4.44 2.71
N ILE A 12 -3.33 -3.51 1.87
CA ILE A 12 -3.46 -3.62 0.41
C ILE A 12 -3.00 -4.99 -0.11
N GLY A 13 -3.78 -5.56 -1.02
CA GLY A 13 -3.58 -6.92 -1.54
C GLY A 13 -4.38 -8.01 -0.83
N GLY A 14 -5.27 -7.63 0.10
CA GLY A 14 -6.29 -8.51 0.68
C GLY A 14 -7.56 -8.54 -0.18
N ASP A 15 -8.25 -7.41 -0.27
CA ASP A 15 -9.27 -7.16 -1.28
C ASP A 15 -9.00 -5.84 -2.04
N ALA A 16 -9.98 -5.32 -2.77
CA ALA A 16 -9.79 -4.18 -3.68
C ALA A 16 -9.93 -2.81 -2.98
N ASP A 17 -10.58 -2.75 -1.81
CA ASP A 17 -10.97 -1.49 -1.18
C ASP A 17 -9.77 -0.61 -0.79
N ASP A 18 -8.71 -1.20 -0.23
CA ASP A 18 -7.45 -0.54 0.10
C ASP A 18 -6.78 0.10 -1.13
N ALA A 19 -6.81 -0.58 -2.27
CA ALA A 19 -6.25 -0.07 -3.52
C ALA A 19 -7.02 1.16 -3.99
N PHE A 20 -8.35 1.15 -3.88
CA PHE A 20 -9.17 2.33 -4.15
C PHE A 20 -8.95 3.44 -3.12
N ALA A 21 -8.83 3.12 -1.83
CA ALA A 21 -8.55 4.10 -0.78
C ALA A 21 -7.22 4.82 -1.01
N LEU A 22 -6.15 4.07 -1.34
CA LEU A 22 -4.85 4.64 -1.71
C LEU A 22 -4.95 5.48 -2.99
N LEU A 23 -5.66 5.01 -4.02
CA LEU A 23 -5.88 5.77 -5.27
C LEU A 23 -6.57 7.11 -4.99
N PHE A 24 -7.65 7.11 -4.21
CA PHE A 24 -8.37 8.33 -3.86
C PHE A 24 -7.51 9.26 -3.02
N ALA A 25 -6.72 8.73 -2.07
CA ALA A 25 -5.82 9.54 -1.26
C ALA A 25 -4.75 10.25 -2.11
N LEU A 26 -4.12 9.53 -3.04
CA LEU A 26 -3.09 10.07 -3.94
C LEU A 26 -3.62 11.10 -4.95
N ASN A 27 -4.91 11.05 -5.29
CA ASN A 27 -5.56 12.01 -6.19
C ASN A 27 -6.28 13.14 -5.46
N SER A 28 -6.30 13.12 -4.12
CA SER A 28 -7.00 14.13 -3.34
C SER A 28 -6.17 15.41 -3.24
N SER A 29 -6.75 16.54 -3.65
CA SER A 29 -6.13 17.85 -3.42
C SER A 29 -6.06 18.27 -1.95
N GLU A 30 -6.73 17.53 -1.05
CA GLU A 30 -6.76 17.80 0.39
C GLU A 30 -5.67 17.05 1.17
N LEU A 31 -5.06 16.03 0.58
CA LEU A 31 -4.10 15.15 1.24
C LEU A 31 -2.71 15.27 0.60
N ASP A 32 -1.70 15.15 1.44
CA ASP A 32 -0.31 14.94 1.07
C ASP A 32 0.14 13.61 1.69
N VAL A 33 0.18 12.55 0.88
CA VAL A 33 0.54 11.20 1.35
C VAL A 33 2.05 11.13 1.47
N ALA A 34 2.57 11.32 2.68
CA ALA A 34 4.00 11.34 2.95
C ALA A 34 4.64 9.95 2.87
N MET A 35 3.86 8.90 3.16
CA MET A 35 4.34 7.52 3.25
C MET A 35 3.18 6.52 3.20
N VAL A 36 3.45 5.34 2.66
CA VAL A 36 2.61 4.14 2.82
C VAL A 36 3.35 3.13 3.70
N ILE A 37 2.66 2.59 4.71
CA ILE A 37 3.11 1.45 5.50
C ILE A 37 2.12 0.32 5.28
N THR A 38 2.61 -0.90 5.12
CA THR A 38 1.74 -2.07 4.99
C THR A 38 1.60 -2.81 6.32
N ASN A 39 0.37 -2.98 6.80
CA ASN A 39 0.09 -3.85 7.96
C ASN A 39 -0.32 -5.25 7.51
N ASP A 40 -0.53 -6.13 8.51
CA ASP A 40 -0.80 -7.56 8.32
C ASP A 40 0.10 -8.16 7.24
N GLU A 41 1.39 -7.80 7.31
CA GLU A 41 2.31 -8.05 6.22
C GLU A 41 2.45 -9.55 5.98
N HIS A 42 2.66 -9.92 4.72
CA HIS A 42 2.81 -11.30 4.30
C HIS A 42 4.14 -11.45 3.57
N ARG A 43 5.24 -11.66 4.31
CA ARG A 43 6.59 -11.80 3.75
C ARG A 43 6.97 -10.67 2.78
N CYS A 44 6.60 -9.43 3.11
CA CYS A 44 6.79 -8.23 2.30
C CYS A 44 6.00 -8.18 0.98
N HIS A 45 5.10 -9.13 0.71
CA HIS A 45 4.32 -9.14 -0.53
C HIS A 45 3.40 -7.92 -0.62
N ARG A 46 2.80 -7.46 0.49
CA ARG A 46 1.94 -6.27 0.45
C ARG A 46 2.76 -5.04 0.15
N ALA A 47 3.91 -4.86 0.80
CA ALA A 47 4.82 -3.75 0.50
C ALA A 47 5.29 -3.76 -0.97
N GLN A 48 5.62 -4.93 -1.51
CA GLN A 48 5.97 -5.08 -2.93
C GLN A 48 4.80 -4.72 -3.85
N PHE A 49 3.58 -5.16 -3.53
CA PHE A 49 2.39 -4.82 -4.29
C PHE A 49 2.06 -3.33 -4.23
N ALA A 50 2.13 -2.71 -3.05
CA ALA A 50 1.96 -1.26 -2.89
C ALA A 50 3.02 -0.50 -3.70
N THR A 51 4.27 -0.98 -3.70
CA THR A 51 5.34 -0.38 -4.51
C THR A 51 5.02 -0.46 -6.00
N LEU A 52 4.60 -1.63 -6.50
CA LEU A 52 4.20 -1.80 -7.89
C LEU A 52 2.99 -0.93 -8.25
N PHE A 53 1.99 -0.86 -7.37
CA PHE A 53 0.83 0.00 -7.53
C PHE A 53 1.22 1.46 -7.71
N LEU A 54 2.12 1.97 -6.86
CA LEU A 54 2.62 3.34 -6.95
C LEU A 54 3.45 3.58 -8.21
N GLN A 55 4.27 2.61 -8.60
CA GLN A 55 5.08 2.68 -9.83
C GLN A 55 4.19 2.76 -11.08
N VAL A 56 3.13 1.95 -11.17
CA VAL A 56 2.21 1.94 -12.31
C VAL A 56 1.51 3.29 -12.47
N GLY A 57 1.10 3.93 -11.37
CA GLY A 57 0.52 5.28 -11.43
C GLY A 57 1.53 6.42 -11.27
N GLN A 58 2.83 6.13 -11.33
CA GLN A 58 3.91 7.12 -11.35
C GLN A 58 3.96 8.06 -10.12
N TRP A 59 3.50 7.57 -8.96
CA TRP A 59 3.59 8.31 -7.70
C TRP A 59 4.92 8.05 -6.99
N GLN A 60 5.53 9.11 -6.45
CA GLN A 60 6.80 9.03 -5.72
C GLN A 60 6.57 9.09 -4.20
N VAL A 61 5.77 8.16 -3.68
CA VAL A 61 5.52 8.00 -2.24
C VAL A 61 6.32 6.79 -1.75
N PRO A 62 7.12 6.92 -0.66
CA PRO A 62 7.88 5.80 -0.15
C PRO A 62 6.96 4.77 0.53
N VAL A 63 7.29 3.48 0.34
CA VAL A 63 6.58 2.34 0.93
C VAL A 63 7.49 1.64 1.93
N PHE A 64 6.95 1.30 3.10
CA PHE A 64 7.65 0.51 4.11
C PHE A 64 6.83 -0.71 4.49
N ALA A 65 7.47 -1.87 4.55
CA ALA A 65 6.86 -3.06 5.13
C ALA A 65 6.68 -2.87 6.64
N GLY A 66 5.44 -3.03 7.12
CA GLY A 66 5.14 -3.07 8.55
C GLY A 66 5.37 -4.46 9.14
N ALA A 67 4.66 -4.75 10.24
CA ALA A 67 4.86 -5.99 10.98
C ALA A 67 4.14 -7.18 10.32
N ASP A 68 4.90 -8.24 10.01
CA ASP A 68 4.35 -9.57 9.70
C ASP A 68 4.05 -10.29 11.02
N ARG A 69 2.77 -10.56 11.29
CA ARG A 69 2.33 -11.24 12.53
C ARG A 69 2.08 -12.74 12.33
N GLY A 70 2.46 -13.29 11.19
CA GLY A 70 2.26 -14.70 10.85
C GLY A 70 0.84 -15.05 10.42
N HIS A 71 0.01 -14.06 10.10
CA HIS A 71 -1.30 -14.30 9.52
C HIS A 71 -1.14 -14.85 8.09
N LYS A 72 -1.89 -15.92 7.79
CA LYS A 72 -1.84 -16.64 6.50
C LYS A 72 -3.13 -16.51 5.70
N LYS A 73 -4.08 -15.72 6.19
CA LYS A 73 -5.38 -15.52 5.56
C LYS A 73 -5.37 -14.16 4.85
N TYR A 74 -6.19 -14.02 3.81
CA TYR A 74 -6.48 -12.72 3.17
C TYR A 74 -5.27 -11.97 2.58
N CYS A 75 -4.40 -12.68 1.85
CA CYS A 75 -3.45 -12.08 0.92
C CYS A 75 -3.64 -12.77 -0.44
N VAL A 76 -4.34 -12.09 -1.36
CA VAL A 76 -4.72 -12.66 -2.67
C VAL A 76 -3.71 -12.35 -3.76
N ILE A 77 -2.73 -11.52 -3.46
CA ILE A 77 -1.62 -11.13 -4.34
C ILE A 77 -0.46 -12.13 -4.34
N HIS A 78 -0.57 -13.22 -3.58
CA HIS A 78 0.45 -14.27 -3.53
C HIS A 78 0.65 -14.90 -4.93
N GLY A 79 1.88 -14.83 -5.46
CA GLY A 79 2.22 -15.34 -6.80
C GLY A 79 1.95 -14.39 -7.96
N LEU A 80 1.41 -13.19 -7.71
CA LEU A 80 1.35 -12.10 -8.70
C LEU A 80 2.66 -11.30 -8.78
N LEU A 81 3.47 -11.41 -7.74
CA LEU A 81 4.77 -10.75 -7.64
C LEU A 81 5.85 -11.80 -7.93
N GLU A 82 6.79 -11.45 -8.80
CA GLU A 82 7.93 -12.33 -9.07
C GLU A 82 8.71 -12.57 -7.76
N PRO A 83 9.26 -13.78 -7.55
CA PRO A 83 10.20 -13.98 -6.46
C PRO A 83 11.40 -13.07 -6.69
N GLY A 84 11.59 -12.11 -5.79
CA GLY A 84 12.78 -11.26 -5.73
C GLY A 84 14.04 -12.03 -5.36
#